data_AF-A0A2V5KJT2-F1
#
_entry.id   AF-A0A2V5KJT2-F1
#
_cell.length_a   1.000
_cell.length_b   1.000
_cell.length_c   1.000
_cell.angle_alpha   90.00
_cell.angle_beta   90.00
_cell.angle_gamma   90.00
#
_symmetry.space_group_name_H-M   'P 1'
#
loop_
_entity.id
_entity.type
_entity.pdbx_description
1 polymer ?
#
loop_
_entity_poly.entity_id
_entity_poly.type
_entity_poly.pdbx_seq_one_letter_code
_entity_poly.pdbx_strand_id
1 'polypeptide(L)'
;MPKIIPIGFALLLLLSLRNSSGNYAAQSKQENSDAATGILQKMIVENGTVTMDLDLNRLNGMGFAPQGAVRVQFAVAANSFFSILVFNDLLRGPEQGSMALVPQQSIVLPSLLGASIKQLIVEKLPSGQQFDLAVRDAKTSFTFFNIEGHQYDYDAQAQLLSIHGGRLLISNEFAKALGRPADASVVAGKISAGAAMQPVEVTQLVNGEIKSVVMPPLGSANGRETPTLVPGPDVIVGELPEMAQYGNDTVNHLVGLGVGTISCNAGDQPLDWFALSNTDHPVIPQNFYRMSGGATNDDRFEQIGQSWLKHAFTALEGNACNFGCNTSGCTTGTHLCPGCSDPYGSSLNASQGGIGSRAWVNPFTGVFPSGANNHTGHTHTGTSHRVTVASSDLDPAQNAGATYFAEAQYVTPHEYAWCQTHPGQCNMYNNASYRRFTVFGSGDSYTFSGSGSTVRTQPAIVAWTGATVNPAQPDPGNDGIWLMSYKVTNPTTGVWHYEYALYNQNLDRGIQSFSVPLAP
;
A
#
# COMPACT_ATOMS: atom_id res chain seq x y z
N MET A 1 12.64 29.80 -40.92
CA MET A 1 13.23 28.44 -40.79
C MET A 1 13.98 28.36 -39.47
N PRO A 2 13.32 27.93 -38.38
CA PRO A 2 13.99 27.70 -37.10
C PRO A 2 14.26 26.21 -36.89
N LYS A 3 15.48 25.91 -36.42
CA LYS A 3 15.89 24.57 -35.98
C LYS A 3 15.18 24.24 -34.66
N ILE A 4 14.35 23.21 -34.70
CA ILE A 4 13.70 22.59 -33.54
C ILE A 4 14.73 21.66 -32.89
N ILE A 5 14.97 21.85 -31.59
CA ILE A 5 15.67 20.89 -30.72
C ILE A 5 14.56 20.14 -29.96
N PRO A 6 14.39 18.81 -30.14
CA PRO A 6 13.56 18.03 -29.24
C PRO A 6 14.41 17.54 -28.06
N ILE A 7 13.95 17.85 -26.84
CA ILE A 7 14.43 17.25 -25.60
C ILE A 7 13.66 15.94 -25.42
N GLY A 8 14.28 14.84 -25.82
CA GLY A 8 13.83 13.48 -25.44
C GLY A 8 14.53 13.08 -24.15
N PHE A 9 13.78 12.93 -23.07
CA PHE A 9 14.24 12.23 -21.86
C PHE A 9 14.23 10.72 -22.18
N ALA A 10 15.29 10.27 -22.83
CA ALA A 10 15.59 8.84 -22.98
C ALA A 10 16.32 8.37 -21.72
N LEU A 11 15.79 7.29 -21.15
CA LEU A 11 16.28 6.53 -20.03
C LEU A 11 17.74 6.07 -20.26
N LEU A 12 18.69 6.94 -19.93
CA LEU A 12 20.13 6.70 -20.02
C LEU A 12 20.64 6.37 -18.61
N LEU A 13 20.50 5.11 -18.21
CA LEU A 13 21.20 4.55 -17.05
C LEU A 13 21.34 3.02 -17.14
N LEU A 14 21.80 2.55 -18.30
CA LEU A 14 22.34 1.21 -18.48
C LEU A 14 23.53 1.32 -19.43
N LEU A 15 24.70 1.75 -18.94
CA LEU A 15 26.04 1.52 -19.53
C LEU A 15 27.14 2.28 -18.74
N SER A 16 27.77 1.61 -17.78
CA SER A 16 29.19 1.73 -17.31
C SER A 16 29.24 1.26 -15.84
N LEU A 17 29.97 0.23 -15.42
CA LEU A 17 31.42 -0.01 -15.54
C LEU A 17 31.73 -1.53 -15.48
N ARG A 18 32.38 -2.08 -16.51
CA ARG A 18 33.28 -3.24 -16.36
C ARG A 18 34.69 -2.71 -16.48
N ASN A 19 35.48 -2.81 -15.41
CA ASN A 19 36.93 -2.69 -15.45
C ASN A 19 37.53 -4.04 -14.99
N SER A 20 37.94 -4.86 -15.95
CA SER A 20 39.10 -5.73 -15.76
C SER A 20 39.77 -6.00 -17.11
N SER A 21 41.04 -5.66 -17.15
CA SER A 21 42.02 -5.81 -18.22
C SER A 21 42.11 -7.21 -18.85
N GLY A 22 42.33 -7.27 -20.18
CA GLY A 22 43.05 -8.39 -20.81
C GLY A 22 42.63 -8.82 -22.22
N ASN A 23 43.28 -8.23 -23.24
CA ASN A 23 43.64 -8.75 -24.57
C ASN A 23 42.61 -8.92 -25.72
N TYR A 24 43.08 -8.48 -26.89
CA TYR A 24 42.45 -8.26 -28.19
C TYR A 24 42.11 -9.53 -28.99
N ALA A 25 40.97 -9.51 -29.70
CA ALA A 25 40.80 -10.00 -31.07
C ALA A 25 39.53 -9.38 -31.71
N ALA A 26 39.47 -9.36 -33.04
CA ALA A 26 38.79 -8.36 -33.88
C ALA A 26 37.26 -8.43 -34.00
N GLN A 27 36.71 -7.29 -34.43
CA GLN A 27 35.30 -6.95 -34.69
C GLN A 27 34.51 -7.96 -35.53
N SER A 28 33.24 -8.19 -35.13
CA SER A 28 32.12 -8.21 -36.07
C SER A 28 31.26 -6.96 -35.83
N LYS A 29 30.94 -6.24 -36.91
CA LYS A 29 29.86 -5.25 -36.94
C LYS A 29 28.57 -5.98 -36.60
N GLN A 30 27.98 -5.71 -35.45
CA GLN A 30 26.61 -6.11 -35.15
C GLN A 30 25.78 -4.84 -35.01
N GLU A 31 24.74 -4.77 -35.82
CA GLU A 31 23.78 -3.68 -35.89
C GLU A 31 23.16 -3.42 -34.52
N ASN A 32 22.99 -2.14 -34.18
CA ASN A 32 22.22 -1.71 -33.02
C ASN A 32 20.73 -2.05 -33.27
N SER A 33 20.30 -3.23 -32.87
CA SER A 33 18.90 -3.55 -32.63
C SER A 33 18.82 -4.41 -31.39
N ASP A 34 18.17 -3.89 -30.34
CA ASP A 34 17.21 -4.62 -29.51
C ASP A 34 16.91 -3.75 -28.29
N ALA A 35 15.88 -2.92 -28.42
CA ALA A 35 15.29 -2.29 -27.25
C ALA A 35 14.73 -3.41 -26.34
N ALA A 36 14.94 -3.28 -25.02
CA ALA A 36 14.73 -4.38 -24.08
C ALA A 36 13.28 -4.90 -24.11
N THR A 37 13.11 -6.13 -24.58
CA THR A 37 11.84 -6.87 -24.55
C THR A 37 11.93 -7.92 -23.45
N GLY A 38 10.92 -8.01 -22.60
CA GLY A 38 10.97 -8.91 -21.44
C GLY A 38 9.99 -8.59 -20.33
N ILE A 39 10.19 -9.23 -19.19
CA ILE A 39 9.40 -9.00 -17.97
C ILE A 39 10.28 -8.26 -16.97
N LEU A 40 9.83 -7.09 -16.53
CA LEU A 40 10.38 -6.33 -15.42
C LEU A 40 9.48 -6.57 -14.19
N GLN A 41 10.06 -7.02 -13.09
CA GLN A 41 9.36 -7.24 -11.83
C GLN A 41 9.93 -6.30 -10.78
N LYS A 42 9.06 -5.54 -10.11
CA LYS A 42 9.38 -4.93 -8.82
C LYS A 42 8.92 -5.89 -7.74
N MET A 43 9.85 -6.27 -6.88
CA MET A 43 9.60 -7.25 -5.84
C MET A 43 9.89 -6.65 -4.47
N ILE A 44 9.15 -7.08 -3.45
CA ILE A 44 9.41 -6.74 -2.05
C ILE A 44 9.78 -7.99 -1.26
N VAL A 45 10.25 -7.80 -0.03
CA VAL A 45 10.52 -8.91 0.87
C VAL A 45 9.21 -9.51 1.34
N GLU A 46 9.03 -10.80 1.09
CA GLU A 46 7.94 -11.61 1.64
C GLU A 46 8.22 -11.98 3.08
N ASN A 47 9.39 -12.56 3.34
CA ASN A 47 9.97 -12.76 4.67
C ASN A 47 11.48 -12.97 4.53
N GLY A 48 12.18 -13.14 5.64
CA GLY A 48 13.60 -13.45 5.59
C GLY A 48 14.26 -13.52 6.94
N THR A 49 15.57 -13.62 6.90
CA THR A 49 16.43 -13.59 8.09
C THR A 49 17.60 -12.64 7.87
N VAL A 50 17.96 -11.94 8.95
CA VAL A 50 19.19 -11.14 9.02
C VAL A 50 20.01 -11.65 10.19
N THR A 51 21.30 -11.89 9.95
CA THR A 51 22.25 -12.25 11.00
C THR A 51 23.29 -11.15 11.13
N MET A 52 23.51 -10.69 12.35
CA MET A 52 24.61 -9.78 12.69
C MET A 52 25.56 -10.46 13.67
N ASP A 53 26.84 -10.56 13.32
CA ASP A 53 27.90 -11.00 14.24
C ASP A 53 28.61 -9.75 14.77
N LEU A 54 28.30 -9.36 16.02
CA LEU A 54 28.75 -8.11 16.64
C LEU A 54 29.90 -8.32 17.62
N ASP A 55 30.97 -7.55 17.50
CA ASP A 55 32.06 -7.52 18.48
C ASP A 55 31.67 -6.65 19.69
N LEU A 56 31.17 -7.28 20.75
CA LEU A 56 30.74 -6.56 21.95
C LEU A 56 31.90 -5.89 22.69
N ASN A 57 33.12 -6.42 22.59
CA ASN A 57 34.28 -5.78 23.22
C ASN A 57 34.54 -4.44 22.54
N ARG A 58 34.51 -4.43 21.19
CA ARG A 58 34.63 -3.20 20.40
C ARG A 58 33.54 -2.19 20.74
N LEU A 59 32.29 -2.65 20.82
CA LEU A 59 31.17 -1.79 21.18
C LEU A 59 31.23 -1.28 22.61
N ASN A 60 31.86 -2.01 23.53
CA ASN A 60 32.07 -1.59 24.93
C ASN A 60 33.38 -0.82 25.17
N GLY A 61 34.17 -0.55 24.12
CA GLY A 61 35.45 0.18 24.25
C GLY A 61 36.60 -0.62 24.83
N MET A 62 36.47 -1.95 24.85
CA MET A 62 37.54 -2.88 25.21
C MET A 62 38.33 -3.24 23.94
N GLY A 63 39.67 -3.22 24.01
CA GLY A 63 40.54 -3.50 22.87
C GLY A 63 40.33 -4.88 22.24
N PHE A 64 40.87 -5.08 21.02
CA PHE A 64 40.74 -6.31 20.23
C PHE A 64 41.06 -7.58 21.06
N ALA A 65 40.02 -8.33 21.41
CA ALA A 65 40.14 -9.69 21.92
C ALA A 65 39.36 -10.64 21.00
N PRO A 66 39.94 -11.78 20.53
CA PRO A 66 39.36 -12.59 19.44
C PRO A 66 38.06 -13.34 19.76
N GLN A 67 37.44 -13.14 20.93
CA GLN A 67 36.38 -14.00 21.46
C GLN A 67 35.08 -13.27 21.88
N GLY A 68 34.90 -11.99 21.50
CA GLY A 68 33.75 -11.17 21.90
C GLY A 68 32.57 -11.11 20.92
N ALA A 69 32.58 -11.92 19.84
CA ALA A 69 31.55 -11.85 18.81
C ALA A 69 30.25 -12.52 19.27
N VAL A 70 29.17 -11.74 19.35
CA VAL A 70 27.82 -12.23 19.63
C VAL A 70 27.00 -12.20 18.36
N ARG A 71 26.45 -13.37 18.01
CA ARG A 71 25.50 -13.52 16.92
C ARG A 71 24.13 -13.04 17.36
N VAL A 72 23.54 -12.11 16.62
CA VAL A 72 22.17 -11.62 16.76
C VAL A 72 21.39 -12.01 15.51
N GLN A 73 20.31 -12.78 15.69
CA GLN A 73 19.42 -13.19 14.61
C GLN A 73 18.12 -12.39 14.65
N PHE A 74 17.70 -11.97 13.47
CA PHE A 74 16.44 -11.28 13.24
C PHE A 74 15.66 -12.03 12.17
N ALA A 75 14.35 -12.15 12.37
CA ALA A 75 13.45 -12.33 11.24
C ALA A 75 13.25 -10.96 10.58
N VAL A 76 13.07 -10.96 9.26
CA VAL A 76 12.62 -9.77 8.55
C VAL A 76 11.09 -9.72 8.61
N ALA A 77 10.53 -8.59 9.02
CA ALA A 77 9.09 -8.40 9.05
C ALA A 77 8.51 -8.62 7.65
N ALA A 78 7.41 -9.37 7.57
CA ALA A 78 6.76 -9.67 6.31
C ALA A 78 6.37 -8.39 5.57
N ASN A 79 6.40 -8.43 4.24
CA ASN A 79 6.06 -7.30 3.37
C ASN A 79 6.92 -6.06 3.60
N SER A 80 8.17 -6.23 4.05
CA SER A 80 9.10 -5.12 4.18
C SER A 80 9.38 -4.49 2.81
N PHE A 81 9.25 -3.16 2.70
CA PHE A 81 9.43 -2.38 1.47
C PHE A 81 10.89 -2.21 1.04
N PHE A 82 11.75 -3.20 1.29
CA PHE A 82 13.05 -3.29 0.66
C PHE A 82 12.86 -3.87 -0.74
N SER A 83 12.69 -3.00 -1.73
CA SER A 83 12.35 -3.41 -3.09
C SER A 83 13.58 -3.76 -3.93
N ILE A 84 13.45 -4.76 -4.80
CA ILE A 84 14.41 -5.05 -5.87
C ILE A 84 13.73 -5.02 -7.24
N LEU A 85 14.50 -4.65 -8.26
CA LEU A 85 14.11 -4.77 -9.66
C LEU A 85 14.77 -6.01 -10.26
N VAL A 86 13.97 -6.85 -10.92
CA VAL A 86 14.41 -8.03 -11.65
C VAL A 86 13.92 -7.92 -13.09
N PHE A 87 14.81 -8.05 -14.07
CA PHE A 87 14.43 -8.06 -15.48
C PHE A 87 14.92 -9.33 -16.17
N ASN A 88 13.99 -10.10 -16.73
CA ASN A 88 14.24 -11.41 -17.31
C ASN A 88 15.11 -12.28 -16.37
N ASP A 89 14.61 -12.48 -15.15
CA ASP A 89 15.24 -13.31 -14.09
C ASP A 89 16.59 -12.80 -13.58
N LEU A 90 17.05 -11.63 -14.04
CA LEU A 90 18.31 -11.03 -13.63
C LEU A 90 18.08 -9.84 -12.72
N LEU A 91 18.71 -9.84 -11.54
CA LEU A 91 18.72 -8.70 -10.64
C LEU A 91 19.27 -7.45 -11.36
N ARG A 92 18.56 -6.34 -11.22
CA ARG A 92 18.98 -5.00 -11.65
C ARG A 92 19.47 -4.16 -10.47
N GLY A 93 18.98 -4.46 -9.28
CA GLY A 93 19.45 -3.90 -8.01
C GLY A 93 18.29 -3.56 -7.09
N PRO A 94 18.61 -3.19 -5.83
CA PRO A 94 17.63 -2.69 -4.88
C PRO A 94 17.26 -1.22 -5.13
N GLU A 95 16.01 -0.87 -4.85
CA GLU A 95 15.53 0.51 -4.72
C GLU A 95 15.59 0.98 -3.27
N GLN A 96 15.44 2.29 -3.06
CA GLN A 96 15.36 2.84 -1.71
C GLN A 96 14.20 2.21 -0.94
N GLY A 97 14.49 1.77 0.29
CA GLY A 97 13.56 0.98 1.09
C GLY A 97 14.24 0.33 2.29
N SER A 98 13.50 -0.40 3.10
CA SER A 98 14.04 -0.99 4.33
C SER A 98 13.44 -2.33 4.71
N MET A 99 14.26 -3.18 5.32
CA MET A 99 13.86 -4.41 6.00
C MET A 99 13.69 -4.13 7.49
N ALA A 100 12.48 -4.27 8.03
CA ALA A 100 12.27 -4.17 9.47
C ALA A 100 12.73 -5.46 10.16
N LEU A 101 13.49 -5.33 11.24
CA LEU A 101 14.13 -6.44 11.93
C LEU A 101 13.39 -6.80 13.22
N VAL A 102 12.98 -8.06 13.32
CA VAL A 102 12.31 -8.61 14.51
C VAL A 102 13.28 -9.55 15.24
N PRO A 103 13.80 -9.17 16.42
CA PRO A 103 14.79 -9.98 17.13
C PRO A 103 14.23 -11.35 17.50
N GLN A 104 14.97 -12.41 17.19
CA GLN A 104 14.55 -13.79 17.47
C GLN A 104 15.04 -14.32 18.83
N GLN A 105 15.84 -13.51 19.52
CA GLN A 105 16.49 -13.89 20.76
C GLN A 105 16.71 -12.68 21.66
N SER A 106 16.64 -12.91 22.97
CA SER A 106 16.96 -11.90 23.97
C SER A 106 18.48 -11.87 24.17
N ILE A 107 19.12 -10.76 23.78
CA ILE A 107 20.57 -10.55 23.95
C ILE A 107 20.80 -9.24 24.69
N VAL A 108 21.74 -9.26 25.63
CA VAL A 108 22.22 -8.06 26.30
C VAL A 108 23.18 -7.32 25.36
N LEU A 109 22.73 -6.19 24.84
CA LEU A 109 23.52 -5.30 23.99
C LEU A 109 23.87 -4.00 24.75
N PRO A 110 24.90 -3.25 24.32
CA PRO A 110 25.19 -1.93 24.85
C PRO A 110 23.94 -1.04 24.85
N SER A 111 23.76 -0.24 25.90
CA SER A 111 22.49 0.45 26.23
C SER A 111 21.80 1.13 25.05
N LEU A 112 22.55 1.88 24.24
CA LEU A 112 22.02 2.60 23.08
C LEU A 112 21.48 1.64 21.99
N LEU A 113 22.24 0.61 21.64
CA LEU A 113 21.80 -0.38 20.63
C LEU A 113 20.69 -1.28 21.18
N GLY A 114 20.79 -1.66 22.46
CA GLY A 114 19.78 -2.46 23.16
C GLY A 114 18.43 -1.76 23.25
N ALA A 115 18.40 -0.42 23.41
CA ALA A 115 17.17 0.35 23.42
C ALA A 115 16.42 0.31 22.08
N SER A 116 17.15 0.21 20.96
CA SER A 116 16.60 0.18 19.61
C SER A 116 16.39 -1.24 19.05
N ILE A 117 16.76 -2.30 19.77
CA ILE A 117 16.85 -3.66 19.22
C ILE A 117 15.54 -4.20 18.62
N LYS A 118 14.39 -3.74 19.14
CA LYS A 118 13.04 -4.13 18.68
C LYS A 118 12.51 -3.26 17.52
N GLN A 119 13.29 -2.29 17.06
CA GLN A 119 12.91 -1.32 16.04
C GLN A 119 14.08 -0.99 15.10
N LEU A 120 14.99 -1.95 14.90
CA LEU A 120 16.05 -1.82 13.93
C LEU A 120 15.54 -2.08 12.52
N ILE A 121 16.12 -1.38 11.55
CA ILE A 121 15.93 -1.62 10.12
C ILE A 121 17.29 -1.79 9.44
N VAL A 122 17.32 -2.58 8.36
CA VAL A 122 18.36 -2.48 7.32
C VAL A 122 17.79 -1.65 6.18
N GLU A 123 18.36 -0.48 5.92
CA GLU A 123 17.87 0.46 4.91
C GLU A 123 18.82 0.56 3.72
N LYS A 124 18.27 0.60 2.51
CA LYS A 124 18.94 1.03 1.29
C LYS A 124 19.03 2.55 1.26
N LEU A 125 20.25 3.07 1.35
CA LEU A 125 20.50 4.50 1.30
C LEU A 125 20.34 5.05 -0.13
N PRO A 126 20.01 6.34 -0.30
CA PRO A 126 19.94 6.99 -1.61
C PRO A 126 21.22 6.81 -2.43
N SER A 127 21.06 6.63 -3.75
CA SER A 127 22.18 6.53 -4.69
C SER A 127 23.07 7.78 -4.62
N GLY A 128 24.39 7.58 -4.58
CA GLY A 128 25.38 8.67 -4.46
C GLY A 128 25.83 8.97 -3.03
N GLN A 129 25.24 8.33 -2.01
CA GLN A 129 25.83 8.32 -0.67
C GLN A 129 27.09 7.43 -0.61
N GLN A 130 27.93 7.67 0.39
CA GLN A 130 29.18 6.90 0.60
C GLN A 130 28.91 5.41 0.84
N PHE A 131 27.80 5.09 1.51
CA PHE A 131 27.42 3.72 1.85
C PHE A 131 26.10 3.37 1.17
N ASP A 132 25.97 2.11 0.81
CA ASP A 132 24.80 1.61 0.09
C ASP A 132 23.70 1.11 1.05
N LEU A 133 24.09 0.52 2.19
CA LEU A 133 23.16 0.04 3.22
C LEU A 133 23.55 0.57 4.61
N ALA A 134 22.57 0.70 5.50
CA ALA A 134 22.80 1.04 6.91
C ALA A 134 21.85 0.29 7.85
N VAL A 135 22.29 0.08 9.09
CA VAL A 135 21.45 -0.38 10.21
C VAL A 135 21.05 0.83 11.04
N ARG A 136 19.75 1.08 11.16
CA ARG A 136 19.21 2.29 11.79
C ARG A 136 18.06 1.98 12.74
N ASP A 137 17.78 2.92 13.62
CA ASP A 137 16.53 2.96 14.37
C ASP A 137 15.39 3.46 13.46
N ALA A 138 14.33 2.67 13.32
CA ALA A 138 13.22 2.98 12.43
C ALA A 138 12.42 4.24 12.81
N LYS A 139 12.42 4.63 14.10
CA LYS A 139 11.64 5.77 14.59
C LYS A 139 12.44 7.05 14.58
N THR A 140 13.68 6.98 15.04
CA THR A 140 14.54 8.15 15.24
C THR A 140 15.47 8.39 14.06
N SER A 141 15.57 7.44 13.12
CA SER A 141 16.54 7.48 12.02
C SER A 141 18.00 7.50 12.47
N PHE A 142 18.26 7.21 13.75
CA PHE A 142 19.61 7.11 14.32
C PHE A 142 20.38 5.98 13.65
N THR A 143 21.54 6.27 13.07
CA THR A 143 22.34 5.28 12.34
C THR A 143 23.33 4.61 13.28
N PHE A 144 23.21 3.31 13.49
CA PHE A 144 24.19 2.55 14.29
C PHE A 144 25.39 2.14 13.45
N PHE A 145 25.11 1.51 12.31
CA PHE A 145 26.15 0.96 11.45
C PHE A 145 25.93 1.34 9.99
N ASN A 146 27.01 1.70 9.32
CA ASN A 146 27.06 1.67 7.86
C ASN A 146 27.52 0.28 7.43
N ILE A 147 27.00 -0.21 6.31
CA ILE A 147 27.36 -1.53 5.77
C ILE A 147 28.24 -1.34 4.54
N GLU A 148 29.38 -2.03 4.53
CA GLU A 148 30.36 -1.96 3.46
C GLU A 148 30.81 -3.34 2.99
N GLY A 149 31.04 -3.47 1.68
CA GLY A 149 31.59 -4.69 1.07
C GLY A 149 30.56 -5.81 0.86
N HIS A 150 29.28 -5.54 1.09
CA HIS A 150 28.21 -6.48 0.77
C HIS A 150 28.05 -6.68 -0.74
N GLN A 151 27.54 -7.84 -1.10
CA GLN A 151 27.15 -8.20 -2.45
C GLN A 151 25.70 -8.65 -2.43
N TYR A 152 24.97 -8.32 -3.50
CA TYR A 152 23.63 -8.83 -3.74
C TYR A 152 23.71 -10.02 -4.69
N ASP A 153 23.00 -11.08 -4.36
CA ASP A 153 22.76 -12.22 -5.24
C ASP A 153 21.26 -12.53 -5.27
N TYR A 154 20.77 -12.99 -6.41
CA TYR A 154 19.35 -13.28 -6.61
C TYR A 154 19.17 -14.60 -7.36
N ASP A 155 18.50 -15.54 -6.71
CA ASP A 155 18.04 -16.79 -7.32
C ASP A 155 16.62 -16.60 -7.82
N ALA A 156 16.43 -16.56 -9.14
CA ALA A 156 15.12 -16.39 -9.75
C ALA A 156 14.20 -17.59 -9.60
N GLN A 157 14.73 -18.81 -9.49
CA GLN A 157 13.92 -20.02 -9.30
C GLN A 157 13.36 -20.08 -7.88
N ALA A 158 14.18 -19.70 -6.90
CA ALA A 158 13.76 -19.65 -5.49
C ALA A 158 13.12 -18.30 -5.09
N GLN A 159 13.15 -17.31 -5.99
CA GLN A 159 12.81 -15.90 -5.70
C GLN A 159 13.52 -15.38 -4.45
N LEU A 160 14.80 -15.71 -4.29
CA LEU A 160 15.55 -15.47 -3.06
C LEU A 160 16.60 -14.38 -3.28
N LEU A 161 16.50 -13.28 -2.52
CA LEU A 161 17.56 -12.28 -2.42
C LEU A 161 18.52 -12.65 -1.29
N SER A 162 19.82 -12.69 -1.59
CA SER A 162 20.88 -12.86 -0.60
C SER A 162 21.77 -11.62 -0.55
N ILE A 163 22.10 -11.18 0.66
CA ILE A 163 23.08 -10.13 0.94
C ILE A 163 24.19 -10.75 1.78
N HIS A 164 25.39 -10.87 1.24
CA HIS A 164 26.52 -11.48 1.92
C HIS A 164 27.77 -10.61 1.88
N GLY A 165 28.74 -10.91 2.75
CA GLY A 165 30.03 -10.18 2.81
C GLY A 165 29.98 -8.81 3.50
N GLY A 166 28.82 -8.39 4.01
CA GLY A 166 28.65 -7.08 4.64
C GLY A 166 29.44 -6.95 5.94
N ARG A 167 30.20 -5.85 6.06
CA ARG A 167 30.88 -5.43 7.29
C ARG A 167 30.10 -4.31 7.96
N LEU A 168 29.91 -4.39 9.26
CA LEU A 168 29.25 -3.35 10.06
C LEU A 168 30.30 -2.36 10.55
N LEU A 169 30.26 -1.13 10.04
CA LEU A 169 31.14 -0.03 10.43
C LEU A 169 30.39 0.89 11.39
N ILE A 170 30.98 1.23 12.54
CA ILE A 170 30.39 2.18 13.48
C ILE A 170 30.17 3.52 12.76
N SER A 171 28.94 4.03 12.79
CA SER A 171 28.62 5.30 12.13
C SER A 171 29.27 6.49 12.87
N ASN A 172 29.38 7.64 12.20
CA ASN A 172 29.80 8.89 12.85
C ASN A 172 28.88 9.27 14.02
N GLU A 173 27.58 9.02 13.87
CA GLU A 173 26.55 9.34 14.84
C GLU A 173 26.70 8.45 16.09
N PHE A 174 26.88 7.15 15.88
CA PHE A 174 27.05 6.19 16.95
C PHE A 174 28.38 6.37 17.69
N ALA A 175 29.47 6.62 16.96
CA ALA A 175 30.77 6.92 17.55
C ALA A 175 30.70 8.15 18.50
N LYS A 176 29.97 9.21 18.11
CA LYS A 176 29.74 10.39 18.95
C LYS A 176 28.90 10.06 20.18
N ALA A 177 27.81 9.31 20.01
CA ALA A 177 26.94 8.91 21.11
C ALA A 177 27.67 8.01 22.14
N LEU A 178 28.66 7.24 21.68
CA LEU A 178 29.55 6.44 22.53
C LEU A 178 30.67 7.26 23.20
N GLY A 179 30.77 8.58 22.94
CA GLY A 179 31.87 9.43 23.43
C GLY A 179 33.22 9.12 22.79
N ARG A 180 33.24 8.40 21.66
CA ARG A 180 34.43 7.88 20.99
C ARG A 180 34.41 8.21 19.49
N PRO A 181 34.48 9.50 19.09
CA PRO A 181 34.39 9.88 17.68
C PRO A 181 35.48 9.26 16.79
N ALA A 182 36.63 8.88 17.37
CA ALA A 182 37.71 8.19 16.66
C ALA A 182 37.36 6.74 16.24
N ASP A 183 36.30 6.15 16.80
CA ASP A 183 35.81 4.83 16.40
C ASP A 183 34.90 4.87 15.16
N ALA A 184 34.63 6.05 14.58
CA ALA A 184 33.87 6.14 13.34
C ALA A 184 34.55 5.34 12.20
N SER A 185 33.73 4.64 11.41
CA SER A 185 34.16 3.76 10.31
C SER A 185 34.97 2.53 10.72
N VAL A 186 35.16 2.28 12.02
CA VAL A 186 35.76 1.05 12.51
C VAL A 186 34.78 -0.11 12.34
N VAL A 187 35.28 -1.26 11.88
CA VAL A 187 34.51 -2.51 11.80
C VAL A 187 34.19 -3.03 13.19
N ALA A 188 32.90 -3.14 13.51
CA ALA A 188 32.37 -3.69 14.75
C ALA A 188 31.59 -5.00 14.55
N GLY A 189 31.56 -5.55 13.33
CA GLY A 189 30.89 -6.81 13.07
C GLY A 189 30.72 -7.15 11.59
N LYS A 190 29.93 -8.19 11.35
CA LYS A 190 29.49 -8.63 10.02
C LYS A 190 27.98 -8.74 9.97
N ILE A 191 27.43 -8.62 8.77
CA ILE A 191 26.00 -8.81 8.51
C ILE A 191 25.79 -9.64 7.25
N SER A 192 24.78 -10.49 7.30
CA SER A 192 24.23 -11.17 6.12
C SER A 192 22.70 -11.21 6.20
N ALA A 193 22.05 -11.21 5.04
CA ALA A 193 20.60 -11.33 4.92
C ALA A 193 20.23 -12.36 3.86
N GLY A 194 19.13 -13.07 4.07
CA GLY A 194 18.46 -13.88 3.05
C GLY A 194 16.97 -13.60 3.14
N ALA A 195 16.35 -13.24 2.02
CA ALA A 195 14.95 -12.84 1.96
C ALA A 195 14.23 -13.51 0.78
N ALA A 196 13.14 -14.21 1.07
CA ALA A 196 12.19 -14.60 0.04
C ALA A 196 11.52 -13.34 -0.49
N MET A 197 11.39 -13.26 -1.81
CA MET A 197 10.92 -12.08 -2.50
C MET A 197 9.64 -12.40 -3.26
N GLN A 198 8.72 -11.44 -3.28
CA GLN A 198 7.45 -11.57 -3.97
C GLN A 198 7.21 -10.38 -4.90
N PRO A 199 6.65 -10.59 -6.10
CA PRO A 199 6.38 -9.51 -7.03
C PRO A 199 5.18 -8.68 -6.56
N VAL A 200 5.36 -7.36 -6.53
CA VAL A 200 4.27 -6.39 -6.30
C VAL A 200 3.85 -5.70 -7.58
N GLU A 201 4.72 -5.67 -8.58
CA GLU A 201 4.46 -5.15 -9.91
C GLU A 201 5.18 -6.02 -10.93
N VAL A 202 4.47 -6.42 -11.99
CA VAL A 202 4.98 -7.19 -13.11
C VAL A 202 4.66 -6.45 -14.40
N THR A 203 5.69 -5.90 -15.02
CA THR A 203 5.62 -5.03 -16.19
C THR A 203 6.16 -5.76 -17.42
N GLN A 204 5.33 -5.92 -18.44
CA GLN A 204 5.75 -6.48 -19.73
C GLN A 204 6.30 -5.36 -20.61
N LEU A 205 7.56 -5.48 -21.02
CA LEU A 205 8.21 -4.56 -21.94
C LEU A 205 8.31 -5.19 -23.34
N VAL A 206 7.97 -4.42 -24.37
CA VAL A 206 8.22 -4.76 -25.78
C VAL A 206 8.94 -3.59 -26.42
N ASN A 207 10.15 -3.83 -26.92
CA ASN A 207 11.03 -2.81 -27.48
C ASN A 207 11.24 -1.61 -26.53
N GLY A 208 11.36 -1.86 -25.23
CA GLY A 208 11.53 -0.82 -24.21
C GLY A 208 10.26 -0.06 -23.83
N GLU A 209 9.11 -0.33 -24.46
CA GLU A 209 7.82 0.26 -24.13
C GLU A 209 6.98 -0.66 -23.25
N ILE A 210 6.23 -0.08 -22.32
CA ILE A 210 5.32 -0.80 -21.43
C ILE A 210 4.11 -1.28 -22.23
N LYS A 211 3.96 -2.61 -22.33
CA LYS A 211 2.80 -3.26 -22.95
C LYS A 211 1.69 -3.57 -21.95
N SER A 212 2.06 -3.97 -20.73
CA SER A 212 1.10 -4.25 -19.66
C SER A 212 1.78 -4.15 -18.30
N VAL A 213 0.96 -3.91 -17.27
CA VAL A 213 1.37 -3.91 -15.86
C VAL A 213 0.34 -4.74 -15.08
N VAL A 214 0.82 -5.67 -14.27
CA VAL A 214 0.02 -6.50 -13.37
C VAL A 214 0.53 -6.27 -11.95
N MET A 215 -0.38 -6.08 -11.00
CA MET A 215 -0.06 -5.99 -9.56
C MET A 215 -0.51 -7.31 -8.91
N PRO A 216 0.39 -8.28 -8.68
CA PRO A 216 0.02 -9.54 -8.06
C PRO A 216 -0.43 -9.30 -6.60
N PRO A 217 -1.42 -10.08 -6.10
CA PRO A 217 -1.69 -10.10 -4.66
C PRO A 217 -0.43 -10.59 -3.93
N LEU A 218 -0.15 -10.01 -2.77
CA LEU A 218 0.98 -10.44 -1.93
C LEU A 218 0.82 -11.92 -1.57
N GLY A 219 1.82 -12.72 -1.91
CA GLY A 219 1.92 -14.13 -1.55
C GLY A 219 2.15 -14.27 -0.05
N SER A 220 1.49 -15.25 0.55
CA SER A 220 1.85 -15.73 1.88
C SER A 220 3.01 -16.69 1.73
N ALA A 221 4.07 -16.46 2.51
CA ALA A 221 5.22 -17.34 2.49
C ALA A 221 4.81 -18.75 2.89
N ASN A 222 5.23 -19.70 2.04
CA ASN A 222 5.07 -21.16 2.13
C ASN A 222 3.80 -21.72 1.47
N GLY A 223 4.04 -22.60 0.49
CA GLY A 223 3.03 -23.19 -0.37
C GLY A 223 1.87 -23.82 0.38
N ARG A 224 0.65 -23.53 -0.10
CA ARG A 224 -0.61 -24.14 0.34
C ARG A 224 -0.78 -24.16 1.87
N GLU A 225 -0.36 -23.09 2.54
CA GLU A 225 -0.89 -22.75 3.84
C GLU A 225 -2.04 -21.76 3.66
N THR A 226 -3.12 -21.99 4.39
CA THR A 226 -4.16 -21.01 4.63
C THR A 226 -3.50 -19.67 4.97
N PRO A 227 -3.89 -18.54 4.33
CA PRO A 227 -3.37 -17.22 4.65
C PRO A 227 -3.32 -17.05 6.17
N THR A 228 -2.13 -16.76 6.71
CA THR A 228 -1.98 -16.63 8.17
C THR A 228 -2.76 -15.39 8.59
N LEU A 229 -3.84 -15.64 9.34
CA LEU A 229 -4.68 -14.58 9.88
C LEU A 229 -3.85 -13.66 10.78
N VAL A 230 -4.09 -12.36 10.71
CA VAL A 230 -3.38 -11.39 11.56
C VAL A 230 -3.96 -11.41 12.98
N PRO A 231 -3.17 -11.14 14.02
CA PRO A 231 -3.70 -11.04 15.37
C PRO A 231 -4.77 -9.93 15.49
N GLY A 232 -5.88 -10.23 16.15
CA GLY A 232 -7.00 -9.31 16.35
C GLY A 232 -8.10 -9.42 15.28
N PRO A 233 -9.19 -8.66 15.41
CA PRO A 233 -10.17 -8.50 14.34
C PRO A 233 -9.57 -7.70 13.18
N ASP A 234 -9.91 -8.05 11.95
CA ASP A 234 -9.45 -7.33 10.75
C ASP A 234 -10.49 -7.41 9.63
N VAL A 235 -11.24 -6.33 9.40
CA VAL A 235 -12.23 -6.27 8.31
C VAL A 235 -11.63 -5.61 7.09
N ILE A 236 -11.50 -6.38 6.01
CA ILE A 236 -11.10 -5.86 4.70
C ILE A 236 -12.26 -5.91 3.71
N VAL A 237 -12.24 -5.02 2.73
CA VAL A 237 -13.03 -5.20 1.50
C VAL A 237 -12.30 -6.19 0.60
N GLY A 238 -12.75 -7.44 0.58
CA GLY A 238 -12.18 -8.52 -0.22
C GLY A 238 -12.46 -8.38 -1.71
N GLU A 239 -13.73 -8.14 -2.07
CA GLU A 239 -14.14 -8.00 -3.47
C GLU A 239 -15.21 -6.91 -3.64
N LEU A 240 -15.20 -6.28 -4.81
CA LEU A 240 -16.26 -5.41 -5.32
C LEU A 240 -16.85 -6.08 -6.56
N PRO A 241 -17.71 -7.11 -6.41
CA PRO A 241 -18.08 -8.00 -7.50
C PRO A 241 -18.93 -7.33 -8.60
N GLU A 242 -19.72 -6.32 -8.23
CA GLU A 242 -20.70 -5.71 -9.13
C GLU A 242 -20.97 -4.24 -8.79
N MET A 243 -21.52 -3.51 -9.75
CA MET A 243 -22.05 -2.16 -9.60
C MET A 243 -23.30 -2.02 -10.47
N ALA A 244 -24.32 -1.36 -9.97
CA ALA A 244 -25.57 -1.19 -10.71
C ALA A 244 -26.28 0.13 -10.37
N GLN A 245 -27.11 0.59 -11.32
CA GLN A 245 -27.98 1.75 -11.14
C GLN A 245 -29.34 1.30 -10.56
N TYR A 246 -29.82 1.99 -9.54
CA TYR A 246 -31.08 1.67 -8.85
C TYR A 246 -32.15 2.76 -8.92
N GLY A 247 -31.84 3.87 -9.59
CA GLY A 247 -32.76 4.96 -9.85
C GLY A 247 -32.06 6.14 -10.49
N ASN A 248 -32.85 7.10 -10.94
CA ASN A 248 -32.38 8.36 -11.50
C ASN A 248 -33.30 9.51 -11.09
N ASP A 249 -32.79 10.71 -11.31
CA ASP A 249 -33.51 11.97 -11.29
C ASP A 249 -33.26 12.63 -12.65
N THR A 250 -34.23 12.48 -13.55
CA THR A 250 -34.12 12.99 -14.93
C THR A 250 -34.32 14.51 -15.03
N VAL A 251 -34.73 15.17 -13.94
CA VAL A 251 -34.87 16.63 -13.91
C VAL A 251 -33.50 17.26 -13.63
N ASN A 252 -32.75 16.67 -12.69
CA ASN A 252 -31.42 17.14 -12.32
C ASN A 252 -30.28 16.37 -13.00
N HIS A 253 -30.61 15.39 -13.84
CA HIS A 253 -29.67 14.48 -14.53
C HIS A 253 -28.68 13.82 -13.58
N LEU A 254 -29.21 13.16 -12.55
CA LEU A 254 -28.46 12.39 -11.57
C LEU A 254 -28.86 10.92 -11.62
N VAL A 255 -27.93 10.02 -11.34
CA VAL A 255 -28.19 8.59 -11.14
C VAL A 255 -27.76 8.14 -9.75
N GLY A 256 -28.48 7.16 -9.20
CA GLY A 256 -28.20 6.55 -7.92
C GLY A 256 -27.65 5.14 -8.11
N LEU A 257 -26.39 4.95 -7.73
CA LEU A 257 -25.66 3.69 -7.92
C LEU A 257 -25.46 2.96 -6.59
N GLY A 258 -25.26 1.65 -6.69
CA GLY A 258 -24.84 0.78 -5.59
C GLY A 258 -23.68 -0.11 -6.02
N VAL A 259 -22.76 -0.36 -5.10
CA VAL A 259 -21.61 -1.27 -5.29
C VAL A 259 -21.86 -2.53 -4.46
N GLY A 260 -21.67 -3.71 -5.04
CA GLY A 260 -21.64 -4.96 -4.29
C GLY A 260 -20.34 -5.05 -3.51
N THR A 261 -20.38 -5.56 -2.29
CA THR A 261 -19.19 -5.69 -1.43
C THR A 261 -19.10 -7.11 -0.90
N ILE A 262 -17.89 -7.66 -0.84
CA ILE A 262 -17.59 -8.85 -0.06
C ILE A 262 -16.58 -8.43 1.00
N SER A 263 -16.97 -8.45 2.27
CA SER A 263 -16.03 -8.28 3.38
C SER A 263 -15.32 -9.60 3.67
N CYS A 264 -14.13 -9.53 4.23
CA CYS A 264 -13.41 -10.69 4.74
C CYS A 264 -12.78 -10.36 6.08
N ASN A 265 -12.85 -11.31 7.01
CA ASN A 265 -12.10 -11.24 8.25
C ASN A 265 -10.69 -11.81 8.01
N ALA A 266 -9.71 -10.94 7.85
CA ALA A 266 -8.30 -11.32 7.70
C ALA A 266 -7.64 -11.60 9.07
N GLY A 267 -8.39 -11.42 10.16
CA GLY A 267 -7.92 -11.51 11.53
C GLY A 267 -8.22 -12.85 12.19
N ASP A 268 -7.56 -13.12 13.31
CA ASP A 268 -7.71 -14.34 14.10
C ASP A 268 -8.81 -14.26 15.17
N GLN A 269 -9.46 -13.10 15.32
CA GLN A 269 -10.61 -12.88 16.19
C GLN A 269 -11.90 -12.65 15.39
N PRO A 270 -13.07 -13.06 15.92
CA PRO A 270 -14.36 -12.70 15.32
C PRO A 270 -14.57 -11.18 15.25
N LEU A 271 -15.24 -10.72 14.20
CA LEU A 271 -15.72 -9.33 14.06
C LEU A 271 -17.19 -9.24 14.44
N ASP A 272 -17.61 -8.15 15.08
CA ASP A 272 -18.99 -7.98 15.51
C ASP A 272 -19.87 -7.55 14.34
N TRP A 273 -21.04 -8.17 14.21
CA TRP A 273 -21.94 -8.02 13.06
C TRP A 273 -23.41 -7.91 13.50
N PHE A 274 -23.64 -7.33 14.68
CA PHE A 274 -24.96 -7.24 15.28
C PHE A 274 -25.87 -6.30 14.49
N ALA A 275 -27.10 -6.72 14.22
CA ALA A 275 -28.06 -5.85 13.56
C ALA A 275 -28.44 -4.65 14.44
N LEU A 276 -28.77 -3.52 13.79
CA LEU A 276 -29.48 -2.42 14.45
C LEU A 276 -30.70 -2.95 15.22
N SER A 277 -31.01 -2.43 16.41
CA SER A 277 -30.50 -1.20 17.01
C SER A 277 -29.20 -1.33 17.82
N ASN A 278 -28.50 -2.47 17.76
CA ASN A 278 -27.13 -2.56 18.27
C ASN A 278 -26.22 -1.61 17.45
N THR A 279 -25.17 -1.08 18.08
CA THR A 279 -24.23 -0.13 17.49
C THR A 279 -22.86 -0.72 17.23
N ASP A 280 -22.66 -2.01 17.45
CA ASP A 280 -21.38 -2.71 17.26
C ASP A 280 -21.42 -3.59 16.01
N HIS A 281 -21.27 -2.94 14.86
CA HIS A 281 -21.19 -3.56 13.55
C HIS A 281 -20.58 -2.59 12.53
N PRO A 282 -20.05 -3.09 11.41
CA PRO A 282 -19.50 -2.22 10.39
C PRO A 282 -20.55 -1.37 9.68
N VAL A 283 -20.14 -0.16 9.33
CA VAL A 283 -20.79 0.69 8.35
C VAL A 283 -19.96 0.77 7.07
N ILE A 284 -20.65 0.83 5.93
CA ILE A 284 -20.04 0.65 4.61
C ILE A 284 -20.31 1.88 3.75
N PRO A 285 -19.39 2.87 3.70
CA PRO A 285 -19.42 3.92 2.69
C PRO A 285 -19.05 3.36 1.31
N GLN A 286 -19.60 3.98 0.28
CA GLN A 286 -19.24 3.73 -1.11
C GLN A 286 -18.91 5.05 -1.81
N ASN A 287 -17.89 5.03 -2.65
CA ASN A 287 -17.45 6.17 -3.43
C ASN A 287 -17.22 5.75 -4.90
N PHE A 288 -17.37 6.71 -5.81
CA PHE A 288 -17.10 6.49 -7.22
C PHE A 288 -16.23 7.61 -7.78
N TYR A 289 -15.23 7.23 -8.55
CA TYR A 289 -14.20 8.13 -9.06
C TYR A 289 -14.05 7.99 -10.57
N ARG A 290 -13.70 9.10 -11.22
CA ARG A 290 -13.32 9.16 -12.63
C ARG A 290 -11.87 9.60 -12.74
N MET A 291 -11.13 8.92 -13.61
CA MET A 291 -9.82 9.35 -14.06
C MET A 291 -9.90 9.70 -15.54
N SER A 292 -9.48 10.91 -15.90
CA SER A 292 -9.65 11.48 -17.25
C SER A 292 -8.64 12.59 -17.55
N GLY A 293 -8.65 13.08 -18.79
CA GLY A 293 -7.87 14.24 -19.21
C GLY A 293 -6.42 13.92 -19.58
N GLY A 294 -5.79 14.85 -20.31
CA GLY A 294 -4.46 14.65 -20.87
C GLY A 294 -4.46 13.68 -22.07
N ALA A 295 -3.27 13.39 -22.59
CA ALA A 295 -3.12 12.47 -23.74
C ALA A 295 -3.41 11.00 -23.37
N THR A 296 -3.34 10.67 -22.08
CA THR A 296 -3.40 9.31 -21.53
C THR A 296 -4.60 9.06 -20.60
N ASN A 297 -5.51 10.04 -20.45
CA ASN A 297 -6.68 9.96 -19.56
C ASN A 297 -6.33 9.71 -18.08
N ASP A 298 -5.23 10.29 -17.61
CA ASP A 298 -4.71 10.14 -16.25
C ASP A 298 -4.30 11.48 -15.60
N ASP A 299 -4.62 12.63 -16.20
CA ASP A 299 -4.25 13.94 -15.65
C ASP A 299 -5.08 14.34 -14.43
N ARG A 300 -6.37 13.97 -14.39
CA ARG A 300 -7.30 14.27 -13.30
C ARG A 300 -7.86 12.98 -12.70
N PHE A 301 -7.90 12.91 -11.37
CA PHE A 301 -8.59 11.87 -10.61
C PHE A 301 -9.57 12.54 -9.64
N GLU A 302 -10.86 12.32 -9.84
CA GLU A 302 -11.90 13.07 -9.14
C GLU A 302 -12.99 12.16 -8.58
N GLN A 303 -13.49 12.48 -7.39
CA GLN A 303 -14.66 11.82 -6.81
C GLN A 303 -15.91 12.40 -7.47
N ILE A 304 -16.63 11.56 -8.22
CA ILE A 304 -17.86 11.93 -8.93
C ILE A 304 -19.13 11.47 -8.21
N GLY A 305 -19.00 10.66 -7.16
CA GLY A 305 -20.12 10.27 -6.32
C GLY A 305 -19.72 9.69 -4.98
N GLN A 306 -20.63 9.83 -4.02
CA GLN A 306 -20.55 9.22 -2.69
C GLN A 306 -21.93 8.79 -2.22
N SER A 307 -22.00 7.71 -1.43
CA SER A 307 -23.22 7.26 -0.77
C SER A 307 -23.28 7.66 0.71
N TRP A 308 -24.47 7.58 1.29
CA TRP A 308 -24.65 7.31 2.73
C TRP A 308 -24.12 5.91 3.08
N LEU A 309 -24.14 5.56 4.37
CA LEU A 309 -23.49 4.38 4.91
C LEU A 309 -24.46 3.22 5.05
N LYS A 310 -24.13 2.04 4.49
CA LYS A 310 -24.90 0.83 4.76
C LYS A 310 -24.50 0.20 6.09
N HIS A 311 -25.46 -0.16 6.92
CA HIS A 311 -25.24 -0.91 8.16
C HIS A 311 -25.18 -2.43 7.91
N ALA A 312 -24.14 -3.10 8.39
CA ALA A 312 -24.09 -4.56 8.54
C ALA A 312 -25.25 -5.08 9.43
N PHE A 313 -25.76 -6.28 9.15
CA PHE A 313 -26.86 -6.85 9.95
C PHE A 313 -26.92 -8.38 10.00
N THR A 314 -26.12 -9.10 9.21
CA THR A 314 -25.90 -10.55 9.34
C THR A 314 -24.65 -10.93 8.54
N ALA A 315 -23.80 -11.82 9.06
CA ALA A 315 -22.64 -12.36 8.35
C ALA A 315 -22.92 -13.80 7.85
N LEU A 316 -22.67 -14.05 6.55
CA LEU A 316 -23.02 -15.33 5.89
C LEU A 316 -21.91 -16.41 5.92
N GLU A 317 -20.71 -16.11 6.41
CA GLU A 317 -19.59 -17.05 6.56
C GLU A 317 -19.15 -17.79 5.29
N GLY A 318 -18.87 -17.07 4.22
CA GLY A 318 -18.23 -17.59 3.01
C GLY A 318 -16.70 -17.70 3.12
N ASN A 319 -16.05 -18.12 2.04
CA ASN A 319 -14.57 -18.16 1.93
C ASN A 319 -14.07 -17.44 0.66
N ALA A 320 -14.71 -16.34 0.26
CA ALA A 320 -14.41 -15.66 -1.00
C ALA A 320 -12.98 -15.09 -1.07
N CYS A 321 -12.39 -14.75 0.08
CA CYS A 321 -11.00 -14.31 0.15
C CYS A 321 -9.97 -15.46 0.20
N ASN A 322 -10.43 -16.71 0.30
CA ASN A 322 -9.58 -17.90 0.47
C ASN A 322 -8.69 -17.86 1.73
N PHE A 323 -9.17 -17.25 2.81
CA PHE A 323 -8.48 -17.21 4.10
C PHE A 323 -8.72 -18.46 4.96
N GLY A 324 -9.46 -19.45 4.43
CA GLY A 324 -9.72 -20.71 5.12
C GLY A 324 -10.73 -20.57 6.24
N CYS A 325 -11.87 -19.93 5.93
CA CYS A 325 -13.00 -19.71 6.82
C CYS A 325 -13.17 -20.78 7.90
N ASN A 326 -13.07 -20.35 9.16
CA ASN A 326 -13.19 -21.20 10.32
C ASN A 326 -14.29 -20.66 11.25
N THR A 327 -15.41 -21.38 11.32
CA THR A 327 -16.54 -21.05 12.19
C THR A 327 -16.45 -21.71 13.57
N SER A 328 -15.42 -22.52 13.82
CA SER A 328 -15.24 -23.17 15.12
C SER A 328 -14.97 -22.14 16.21
N GLY A 329 -15.76 -22.17 17.28
CA GLY A 329 -15.62 -21.22 18.39
C GLY A 329 -16.12 -19.80 18.09
N CYS A 330 -16.77 -19.59 16.94
CA CYS A 330 -17.34 -18.31 16.54
C CYS A 330 -18.87 -18.40 16.40
N THR A 331 -19.59 -17.38 16.89
CA THR A 331 -21.05 -17.33 16.78
C THR A 331 -21.46 -16.72 15.43
N THR A 332 -21.73 -17.58 14.45
CA THR A 332 -22.09 -17.20 13.08
C THR A 332 -23.35 -16.34 13.01
N GLY A 333 -23.46 -15.50 11.98
CA GLY A 333 -24.64 -14.67 11.74
C GLY A 333 -24.58 -13.34 12.49
N THR A 334 -24.15 -13.34 13.75
CA THR A 334 -23.92 -12.11 14.52
C THR A 334 -22.44 -11.70 14.61
N HIS A 335 -21.54 -12.54 14.12
CA HIS A 335 -20.12 -12.22 13.96
C HIS A 335 -19.66 -12.71 12.59
N LEU A 336 -18.71 -12.01 11.98
CA LEU A 336 -17.95 -12.52 10.85
C LEU A 336 -16.72 -13.28 11.37
N CYS A 337 -16.70 -14.59 11.14
CA CYS A 337 -15.71 -15.48 11.77
C CYS A 337 -14.32 -15.35 11.15
N PRO A 338 -13.26 -15.75 11.89
CA PRO A 338 -11.89 -15.72 11.39
C PRO A 338 -11.73 -16.41 10.03
N GLY A 339 -11.13 -15.71 9.07
CA GLY A 339 -10.92 -16.17 7.69
C GLY A 339 -12.19 -16.26 6.84
N CYS A 340 -13.36 -15.89 7.36
CA CYS A 340 -14.62 -15.95 6.63
C CYS A 340 -14.94 -14.64 5.90
N SER A 341 -15.90 -14.69 4.99
CA SER A 341 -16.32 -13.57 4.16
C SER A 341 -17.82 -13.37 4.14
N ASP A 342 -18.30 -12.12 4.13
CA ASP A 342 -19.73 -11.79 4.03
C ASP A 342 -20.04 -10.97 2.76
N PRO A 343 -20.85 -11.50 1.82
CA PRO A 343 -21.25 -10.79 0.62
C PRO A 343 -22.54 -9.97 0.83
N TYR A 344 -22.49 -8.69 0.44
CA TYR A 344 -23.65 -7.84 0.22
C TYR A 344 -23.76 -7.42 -1.25
N GLY A 345 -24.89 -7.76 -1.88
CA GLY A 345 -25.19 -7.33 -3.24
C GLY A 345 -25.36 -5.81 -3.35
N SER A 346 -25.14 -5.29 -4.56
CA SER A 346 -25.26 -3.86 -4.85
C SER A 346 -26.65 -3.29 -4.55
N SER A 347 -27.71 -4.08 -4.71
CA SER A 347 -29.08 -3.68 -4.41
C SER A 347 -29.33 -3.52 -2.90
N LEU A 348 -28.74 -4.40 -2.10
CA LEU A 348 -28.83 -4.36 -0.65
C LEU A 348 -28.04 -3.16 -0.12
N ASN A 349 -26.87 -2.90 -0.68
CA ASN A 349 -26.07 -1.73 -0.34
C ASN A 349 -26.71 -0.40 -0.78
N ALA A 350 -27.50 -0.39 -1.85
CA ALA A 350 -28.26 0.78 -2.32
C ALA A 350 -29.66 0.92 -1.71
N SER A 351 -30.03 0.06 -0.75
CA SER A 351 -31.35 0.05 -0.14
C SER A 351 -31.55 1.27 0.76
N GLN A 352 -32.40 2.20 0.32
CA GLN A 352 -32.53 3.52 0.93
C GLN A 352 -33.07 3.49 2.36
N GLY A 353 -33.86 2.48 2.72
CA GLY A 353 -34.40 2.34 4.08
C GLY A 353 -33.36 1.88 5.12
N GLY A 354 -32.23 1.31 4.69
CA GLY A 354 -31.21 0.75 5.58
C GLY A 354 -29.92 1.57 5.68
N ILE A 355 -29.73 2.58 4.82
CA ILE A 355 -28.51 3.40 4.78
C ILE A 355 -28.64 4.65 5.67
N GLY A 356 -27.61 4.94 6.46
CA GLY A 356 -27.57 6.05 7.41
C GLY A 356 -26.63 7.18 6.98
N SER A 357 -26.87 8.40 7.46
CA SER A 357 -26.02 9.55 7.12
C SER A 357 -24.59 9.34 7.62
N ARG A 358 -23.60 9.74 6.81
CA ARG A 358 -22.19 9.77 7.23
C ARG A 358 -21.96 10.62 8.47
N ALA A 359 -22.78 11.66 8.67
CA ALA A 359 -22.67 12.57 9.81
C ALA A 359 -22.97 11.91 11.17
N TRP A 360 -23.57 10.71 11.19
CA TRP A 360 -23.83 9.98 12.43
C TRP A 360 -22.63 9.17 12.93
N VAL A 361 -21.61 8.99 12.10
CA VAL A 361 -20.52 8.06 12.36
C VAL A 361 -19.23 8.84 12.53
N ASN A 362 -18.53 8.59 13.63
CA ASN A 362 -17.15 9.03 13.77
C ASN A 362 -16.26 8.16 12.87
N PRO A 363 -15.53 8.73 11.89
CA PRO A 363 -14.84 7.94 10.87
C PRO A 363 -13.63 7.18 11.42
N PHE A 364 -13.02 7.64 12.52
CA PHE A 364 -11.87 6.97 13.15
C PHE A 364 -12.30 5.84 14.07
N THR A 365 -13.26 6.11 14.94
CA THR A 365 -13.70 5.16 15.97
C THR A 365 -14.83 4.25 15.52
N GLY A 366 -15.50 4.56 14.40
CA GLY A 366 -16.68 3.85 13.92
C GLY A 366 -17.93 4.03 14.79
N VAL A 367 -17.89 4.78 15.88
CA VAL A 367 -19.03 4.92 16.81
C VAL A 367 -20.19 5.66 16.15
N PHE A 368 -21.41 5.16 16.36
CA PHE A 368 -22.67 5.76 15.89
C PHE A 368 -23.84 5.47 16.84
N PRO A 369 -24.91 6.29 16.81
CA PRO A 369 -26.10 6.06 17.63
C PRO A 369 -27.01 4.96 17.06
N SER A 370 -27.79 4.31 17.92
CA SER A 370 -28.70 3.20 17.57
C SER A 370 -29.81 3.53 16.54
N GLY A 371 -30.03 4.81 16.25
CA GLY A 371 -30.94 5.32 15.22
C GLY A 371 -30.25 5.93 14.01
N ALA A 372 -28.97 5.60 13.75
CA ALA A 372 -28.18 6.21 12.67
C ALA A 372 -28.76 5.99 11.25
N ASN A 373 -29.69 5.06 11.07
CA ASN A 373 -30.43 4.83 9.82
C ASN A 373 -31.83 5.47 9.81
N ASN A 374 -32.11 6.45 10.67
CA ASN A 374 -33.43 7.08 10.72
C ASN A 374 -33.70 7.96 9.47
N HIS A 375 -34.79 7.68 8.76
CA HIS A 375 -35.27 8.44 7.59
C HIS A 375 -36.54 9.24 7.85
N THR A 376 -36.91 9.44 9.11
CA THR A 376 -38.09 10.24 9.48
C THR A 376 -37.90 11.69 9.04
N GLY A 377 -38.86 12.22 8.28
CA GLY A 377 -38.90 13.65 7.94
C GLY A 377 -38.48 13.99 6.51
N HIS A 378 -38.16 13.01 5.66
CA HIS A 378 -37.95 13.24 4.23
C HIS A 378 -38.51 12.11 3.35
N THR A 379 -38.59 12.36 2.05
CA THR A 379 -39.04 11.39 1.04
C THR A 379 -37.87 11.02 0.14
N HIS A 380 -37.72 9.73 -0.16
CA HIS A 380 -36.67 9.27 -1.07
C HIS A 380 -37.04 9.56 -2.53
N THR A 381 -36.07 10.08 -3.29
CA THR A 381 -36.02 10.10 -4.75
C THR A 381 -35.25 8.87 -5.28
N GLY A 382 -35.20 8.67 -6.59
CA GLY A 382 -34.41 7.58 -7.20
C GLY A 382 -32.91 7.61 -6.88
N THR A 383 -32.36 8.76 -6.48
CA THR A 383 -30.95 8.94 -6.16
C THR A 383 -30.66 9.06 -4.67
N SER A 384 -31.68 9.32 -3.84
CA SER A 384 -31.47 9.66 -2.43
C SER A 384 -30.54 8.67 -1.74
N HIS A 385 -29.48 9.21 -1.11
CA HIS A 385 -28.53 8.50 -0.24
C HIS A 385 -27.65 7.44 -0.93
N ARG A 386 -27.94 7.06 -2.18
CA ARG A 386 -27.10 6.17 -2.99
C ARG A 386 -25.83 6.88 -3.43
N VAL A 387 -24.92 6.16 -4.07
CA VAL A 387 -23.80 6.80 -4.78
C VAL A 387 -24.39 7.68 -5.88
N THR A 388 -24.52 8.97 -5.59
CA THR A 388 -25.19 9.93 -6.46
C THR A 388 -24.16 10.53 -7.41
N VAL A 389 -24.37 10.37 -8.71
CA VAL A 389 -23.44 10.79 -9.76
C VAL A 389 -24.19 11.61 -10.80
N ALA A 390 -23.57 12.67 -11.32
CA ALA A 390 -24.13 13.39 -12.45
C ALA A 390 -24.03 12.55 -13.73
N SER A 391 -25.10 12.51 -14.52
CA SER A 391 -25.12 11.76 -15.78
C SER A 391 -24.03 12.21 -16.76
N SER A 392 -23.71 13.51 -16.79
CA SER A 392 -22.60 14.05 -17.60
C SER A 392 -21.23 13.49 -17.20
N ASP A 393 -21.08 12.99 -15.95
CA ASP A 393 -19.82 12.38 -15.53
C ASP A 393 -19.66 10.93 -15.98
N LEU A 394 -20.76 10.29 -16.40
CA LEU A 394 -20.78 8.90 -16.86
C LEU A 394 -20.86 8.77 -18.38
N ASP A 395 -21.40 9.78 -19.06
CA ASP A 395 -21.65 9.75 -20.50
C ASP A 395 -20.36 9.44 -21.28
N PRO A 396 -20.24 8.26 -21.92
CA PRO A 396 -19.05 7.88 -22.66
C PRO A 396 -18.75 8.80 -23.84
N ALA A 397 -19.76 9.48 -24.39
CA ALA A 397 -19.56 10.45 -25.47
C ALA A 397 -18.91 11.75 -24.98
N GLN A 398 -19.11 12.10 -23.70
CA GLN A 398 -18.51 13.28 -23.07
C GLN A 398 -17.16 12.95 -22.40
N ASN A 399 -16.95 11.68 -22.02
CA ASN A 399 -15.81 11.21 -21.24
C ASN A 399 -15.00 10.14 -21.98
N ALA A 400 -14.66 10.43 -23.24
CA ALA A 400 -13.98 9.46 -24.10
C ALA A 400 -12.64 8.99 -23.51
N GLY A 401 -12.54 7.69 -23.23
CA GLY A 401 -11.34 7.06 -22.68
C GLY A 401 -11.15 7.24 -21.17
N ALA A 402 -12.11 7.82 -20.45
CA ALA A 402 -12.07 7.89 -19.00
C ALA A 402 -12.11 6.50 -18.36
N THR A 403 -11.43 6.35 -17.23
CA THR A 403 -11.44 5.13 -16.41
C THR A 403 -12.20 5.39 -15.12
N TYR A 404 -13.03 4.44 -14.68
CA TYR A 404 -13.87 4.60 -13.50
C TYR A 404 -13.52 3.60 -12.41
N PHE A 405 -13.63 4.04 -11.16
CA PHE A 405 -13.24 3.26 -9.98
C PHE A 405 -14.35 3.31 -8.94
N ALA A 406 -14.87 2.15 -8.56
CA ALA A 406 -15.70 2.02 -7.38
C ALA A 406 -14.83 1.68 -6.17
N GLU A 407 -15.13 2.28 -5.04
CA GLU A 407 -14.48 2.05 -3.76
C GLU A 407 -15.54 1.76 -2.70
N ALA A 408 -15.22 0.86 -1.79
CA ALA A 408 -15.93 0.74 -0.53
C ALA A 408 -14.93 0.67 0.61
N GLN A 409 -15.44 0.88 1.82
CA GLN A 409 -14.70 0.69 3.07
C GLN A 409 -15.60 -0.01 4.08
N TYR A 410 -15.02 -0.66 5.09
CA TYR A 410 -15.74 -1.11 6.28
C TYR A 410 -15.18 -0.38 7.50
N VAL A 411 -16.00 0.44 8.17
CA VAL A 411 -15.61 1.12 9.41
C VAL A 411 -16.38 0.51 10.55
N THR A 412 -15.70 0.03 11.60
CA THR A 412 -16.34 -0.68 12.72
C THR A 412 -15.83 -0.20 14.09
N PRO A 413 -16.71 -0.04 15.10
CA PRO A 413 -16.31 0.20 16.49
C PRO A 413 -15.40 -0.88 17.06
N HIS A 414 -15.63 -2.15 16.71
CA HIS A 414 -14.93 -3.27 17.32
C HIS A 414 -13.41 -3.21 17.09
N GLU A 415 -12.93 -2.96 15.87
CA GLU A 415 -11.49 -2.84 15.60
C GLU A 415 -10.86 -1.68 16.36
N TYR A 416 -11.54 -0.54 16.44
CA TYR A 416 -11.06 0.60 17.23
C TYR A 416 -10.97 0.24 18.72
N ALA A 417 -12.00 -0.37 19.29
CA ALA A 417 -12.02 -0.80 20.69
C ALA A 417 -10.93 -1.84 20.99
N TRP A 418 -10.71 -2.78 20.06
CA TRP A 418 -9.62 -3.76 20.15
C TRP A 418 -8.26 -3.06 20.18
N CYS A 419 -8.04 -2.12 19.27
CA CYS A 419 -6.83 -1.31 19.19
C CYS A 419 -6.46 -0.61 20.50
N GLN A 420 -7.45 -0.07 21.22
CA GLN A 420 -7.22 0.64 22.49
C GLN A 420 -6.64 -0.28 23.57
N THR A 421 -6.99 -1.58 23.53
CA THR A 421 -6.53 -2.57 24.51
C THR A 421 -5.36 -3.41 23.99
N HIS A 422 -5.14 -3.44 22.68
CA HIS A 422 -4.11 -4.23 21.98
C HIS A 422 -3.38 -3.38 20.92
N PRO A 423 -2.54 -2.39 21.31
CA PRO A 423 -1.93 -1.44 20.38
C PRO A 423 -0.97 -2.06 19.33
N GLY A 424 -0.61 -3.34 19.48
CA GLY A 424 0.18 -4.10 18.50
C GLY A 424 -0.66 -4.95 17.53
N GLN A 425 -1.99 -4.88 17.62
CA GLN A 425 -2.94 -5.70 16.84
C GLN A 425 -3.97 -4.78 16.18
N CYS A 426 -3.47 -3.69 15.57
CA CYS A 426 -4.28 -2.62 15.03
C CYS A 426 -4.43 -2.70 13.52
N ASN A 427 -5.57 -3.22 13.06
CA ASN A 427 -5.80 -3.51 11.65
C ASN A 427 -6.71 -2.51 10.92
N MET A 428 -7.36 -1.57 11.63
CA MET A 428 -8.39 -0.63 11.09
C MET A 428 -7.97 0.33 9.94
N TYR A 429 -6.77 0.22 9.38
CA TYR A 429 -6.24 1.08 8.31
C TYR A 429 -6.18 0.42 6.94
N ASN A 430 -6.47 -0.87 6.83
CA ASN A 430 -6.45 -1.66 5.60
C ASN A 430 -7.89 -1.90 5.04
N ASN A 431 -8.88 -1.19 5.56
CA ASN A 431 -10.30 -1.49 5.41
C ASN A 431 -10.97 -0.91 4.15
N ALA A 432 -10.21 -0.26 3.26
CA ALA A 432 -10.69 0.28 1.98
C ALA A 432 -10.14 -0.55 0.81
N SER A 433 -10.94 -0.74 -0.23
CA SER A 433 -10.49 -1.36 -1.49
C SER A 433 -11.19 -0.72 -2.67
N TYR A 434 -10.59 -0.80 -3.85
CA TYR A 434 -11.21 -0.31 -5.09
C TYR A 434 -11.21 -1.33 -6.22
N ARG A 435 -12.06 -1.10 -7.21
CA ARG A 435 -12.09 -1.88 -8.46
C ARG A 435 -12.47 -0.99 -9.63
N ARG A 436 -11.88 -1.26 -10.80
CA ARG A 436 -12.26 -0.57 -12.04
C ARG A 436 -13.59 -1.07 -12.59
N PHE A 437 -14.36 -0.17 -13.18
CA PHE A 437 -15.58 -0.49 -13.90
C PHE A 437 -15.58 0.20 -15.26
N THR A 438 -16.12 -0.50 -16.26
CA THR A 438 -16.44 0.07 -17.57
C THR A 438 -17.89 0.55 -17.53
N VAL A 439 -18.12 1.77 -18.01
CA VAL A 439 -19.45 2.41 -18.05
C VAL A 439 -20.02 2.33 -19.46
N PHE A 440 -21.28 1.95 -19.56
CA PHE A 440 -22.06 1.96 -20.80
C PHE A 440 -23.38 2.69 -20.59
N GLY A 441 -23.96 3.20 -21.66
CA GLY A 441 -25.24 3.90 -21.62
C GLY A 441 -25.12 5.38 -21.96
N SER A 442 -26.22 6.11 -21.81
CA SER A 442 -26.33 7.55 -22.08
C SER A 442 -27.60 8.12 -21.46
N GLY A 443 -27.73 9.46 -21.46
CA GLY A 443 -28.85 10.13 -20.80
C GLY A 443 -28.79 9.88 -19.30
N ASP A 444 -29.81 9.23 -18.73
CA ASP A 444 -29.91 8.91 -17.30
C ASP A 444 -30.02 7.39 -17.04
N SER A 445 -29.44 6.57 -17.93
CA SER A 445 -29.49 5.11 -17.86
C SER A 445 -28.13 4.50 -18.20
N TYR A 446 -27.44 4.00 -17.18
CA TYR A 446 -26.11 3.43 -17.28
C TYR A 446 -26.04 1.99 -16.77
N THR A 447 -25.16 1.20 -17.38
CA THR A 447 -24.78 -0.14 -16.92
C THR A 447 -23.27 -0.22 -16.74
N PHE A 448 -22.83 -1.13 -15.86
CA PHE A 448 -21.45 -1.23 -15.43
C PHE A 448 -20.96 -2.67 -15.58
N SER A 449 -19.73 -2.86 -16.04
CA SER A 449 -19.05 -4.15 -15.99
C SER A 449 -17.72 -4.02 -15.25
N GLY A 450 -17.42 -4.98 -14.37
CA GLY A 450 -16.14 -5.00 -13.67
C GLY A 450 -14.98 -5.18 -14.65
N SER A 451 -13.94 -4.36 -14.48
CA SER A 451 -12.69 -4.44 -15.23
C SER A 451 -11.54 -4.68 -14.27
N GLY A 452 -10.73 -5.71 -14.52
CA GLY A 452 -9.70 -6.15 -13.58
C GLY A 452 -10.25 -6.73 -12.26
N SER A 453 -9.34 -7.08 -11.37
CA SER A 453 -9.64 -7.58 -10.03
C SER A 453 -9.79 -6.41 -9.03
N THR A 454 -10.43 -6.68 -7.89
CA THR A 454 -10.38 -5.74 -6.76
C THR A 454 -8.95 -5.60 -6.27
N VAL A 455 -8.49 -4.36 -6.12
CA VAL A 455 -7.24 -4.04 -5.43
C VAL A 455 -7.58 -3.91 -3.95
N ARG A 456 -7.24 -4.95 -3.20
CA ARG A 456 -7.58 -5.07 -1.78
C ARG A 456 -6.74 -4.11 -0.94
N THR A 457 -7.30 -3.67 0.17
CA THR A 457 -6.62 -2.92 1.25
C THR A 457 -5.96 -1.61 0.80
N GLN A 458 -6.44 -1.02 -0.29
CA GLN A 458 -5.95 0.23 -0.84
C GLN A 458 -7.13 1.13 -1.26
N PRO A 459 -7.12 2.41 -0.89
CA PRO A 459 -8.13 3.36 -1.36
C PRO A 459 -7.93 3.71 -2.84
N ALA A 460 -8.99 4.07 -3.55
CA ALA A 460 -8.98 4.34 -4.99
C ALA A 460 -8.01 5.46 -5.40
N ILE A 461 -7.69 6.38 -4.50
CA ILE A 461 -6.72 7.46 -4.79
C ILE A 461 -5.33 6.93 -5.16
N VAL A 462 -4.94 5.73 -4.73
CA VAL A 462 -3.65 5.12 -5.15
C VAL A 462 -3.67 4.65 -6.60
N ALA A 463 -4.84 4.58 -7.24
CA ALA A 463 -4.97 4.20 -8.64
C ALA A 463 -4.59 5.33 -9.61
N TRP A 464 -4.36 6.55 -9.10
CA TRP A 464 -4.04 7.71 -9.92
C TRP A 464 -2.60 7.63 -10.45
N THR A 465 -2.47 7.07 -11.65
CA THR A 465 -1.18 6.84 -12.31
C THR A 465 -0.36 8.13 -12.45
N GLY A 466 0.90 8.07 -12.05
CA GLY A 466 1.84 9.19 -12.16
C GLY A 466 1.66 10.29 -11.11
N ALA A 467 0.69 10.16 -10.20
CA ALA A 467 0.58 11.04 -9.05
C ALA A 467 1.52 10.61 -7.92
N THR A 468 1.98 11.58 -7.14
CA THR A 468 2.59 11.33 -5.83
C THR A 468 1.46 11.23 -4.82
N VAL A 469 1.47 10.20 -3.96
CA VAL A 469 0.46 9.96 -2.93
C VAL A 469 1.14 9.95 -1.57
N ASN A 470 0.82 10.93 -0.73
CA ASN A 470 1.44 11.11 0.59
C ASN A 470 0.42 10.89 1.70
N PRO A 471 0.51 9.80 2.48
CA PRO A 471 -0.29 9.65 3.67
C PRO A 471 0.18 10.60 4.78
N ALA A 472 -0.76 11.10 5.56
CA ALA A 472 -0.50 11.96 6.71
C ALA A 472 -1.38 11.56 7.90
N GLN A 473 -0.75 11.52 9.07
CA GLN A 473 -1.37 11.22 10.36
C GLN A 473 -1.04 12.36 11.32
N PRO A 474 -1.93 13.35 11.47
CA PRO A 474 -1.68 14.49 12.36
C PRO A 474 -1.51 14.09 13.83
N ASP A 475 -2.17 13.01 14.26
CA ASP A 475 -2.11 12.49 15.63
C ASP A 475 -2.10 10.94 15.62
N PRO A 476 -0.94 10.32 15.32
CA PRO A 476 -0.84 8.88 15.12
C PRO A 476 -1.36 8.07 16.31
N GLY A 477 -2.28 7.15 16.06
CA GLY A 477 -2.88 6.27 17.06
C GLY A 477 -4.07 6.86 17.82
N ASN A 478 -4.26 8.18 17.80
CA ASN A 478 -5.41 8.85 18.42
C ASN A 478 -6.38 9.45 17.39
N ASP A 479 -5.98 9.47 16.12
CA ASP A 479 -6.80 9.94 14.99
C ASP A 479 -6.43 9.18 13.72
N GLY A 480 -7.25 9.33 12.69
CA GLY A 480 -7.12 8.61 11.43
C GLY A 480 -6.10 9.20 10.45
N ILE A 481 -6.17 8.65 9.24
CA ILE A 481 -5.27 8.91 8.13
C ILE A 481 -6.01 9.68 7.06
N TRP A 482 -5.31 10.61 6.43
CA TRP A 482 -5.70 11.20 5.17
C TRP A 482 -4.53 11.15 4.19
N LEU A 483 -4.83 11.27 2.90
CA LEU A 483 -3.86 11.20 1.81
C LEU A 483 -3.92 12.52 1.03
N MET A 484 -2.77 13.15 0.85
CA MET A 484 -2.57 14.24 -0.09
C MET A 484 -1.91 13.67 -1.33
N SER A 485 -2.62 13.73 -2.46
CA SER A 485 -2.08 13.34 -3.75
C SER A 485 -1.94 14.52 -4.67
N TYR A 486 -0.90 14.54 -5.49
CA TYR A 486 -0.73 15.56 -6.50
C TYR A 486 -0.04 15.03 -7.76
N LYS A 487 -0.36 15.65 -8.89
CA LYS A 487 0.28 15.39 -10.19
C LYS A 487 0.63 16.72 -10.85
N VAL A 488 1.87 16.81 -11.34
CA VAL A 488 2.37 18.00 -12.03
C VAL A 488 2.63 17.64 -13.48
N THR A 489 1.94 18.31 -14.40
CA THR A 489 2.12 18.09 -15.84
C THR A 489 2.53 19.38 -16.55
N ASN A 490 3.16 19.24 -17.71
CA ASN A 490 3.55 20.36 -18.58
C ASN A 490 2.77 20.25 -19.90
N PRO A 491 1.46 20.57 -19.93
CA PRO A 491 0.61 20.30 -21.09
C PRO A 491 1.04 21.06 -22.33
N THR A 492 1.63 22.24 -22.16
CA THR A 492 2.30 23.00 -23.22
C THR A 492 3.58 23.60 -22.67
N THR A 493 4.60 23.75 -23.53
CA THR A 493 5.92 24.26 -23.12
C THR A 493 5.80 25.59 -22.37
N GLY A 494 6.26 25.61 -21.12
CA GLY A 494 6.25 26.79 -20.26
C GLY A 494 4.97 26.96 -19.43
N VAL A 495 3.96 26.12 -19.60
CA VAL A 495 2.76 26.07 -18.74
C VAL A 495 2.82 24.81 -17.88
N TRP A 496 2.65 24.99 -16.57
CA TRP A 496 2.59 23.89 -15.61
C TRP A 496 1.16 23.76 -15.08
N HIS A 497 0.65 22.54 -15.08
CA HIS A 497 -0.63 22.19 -14.49
C HIS A 497 -0.37 21.38 -13.22
N TYR A 498 -1.01 21.78 -12.13
CA TYR A 498 -0.92 21.13 -10.83
C TYR A 498 -2.32 20.66 -10.45
N GLU A 499 -2.50 19.34 -10.39
CA GLU A 499 -3.73 18.72 -9.92
C GLU A 499 -3.49 18.19 -8.50
N TYR A 500 -4.46 18.37 -7.60
CA TYR A 500 -4.41 17.90 -6.23
C TYR A 500 -5.67 17.12 -5.89
N ALA A 501 -5.53 16.03 -5.12
CA ALA A 501 -6.63 15.26 -4.58
C ALA A 501 -6.40 15.02 -3.08
N LEU A 502 -7.41 15.34 -2.27
CA LEU A 502 -7.38 15.14 -0.84
C LEU A 502 -8.36 14.03 -0.49
N TYR A 503 -7.87 12.95 0.10
CA TYR A 503 -8.68 11.81 0.49
C TYR A 503 -8.64 11.62 1.99
N ASN A 504 -9.79 11.71 2.64
CA ASN A 504 -9.94 11.38 4.04
C ASN A 504 -10.37 9.92 4.17
N GLN A 505 -9.48 9.05 4.66
CA GLN A 505 -9.80 7.64 4.88
C GLN A 505 -10.61 7.46 6.16
N ASN A 506 -10.12 8.02 7.27
CA ASN A 506 -10.74 7.90 8.58
C ASN A 506 -10.34 9.00 9.58
N LEU A 507 -9.78 10.12 9.11
CA LEU A 507 -9.41 11.27 9.92
C LEU A 507 -10.65 11.98 10.49
N ASP A 508 -10.83 11.92 11.82
CA ASP A 508 -12.00 12.46 12.53
C ASP A 508 -11.99 13.98 12.61
N ARG A 509 -10.82 14.58 12.82
CA ARG A 509 -10.70 16.06 12.81
C ARG A 509 -11.11 16.71 11.48
N GLY A 510 -11.22 15.90 10.42
CA GLY A 510 -11.60 16.33 9.09
C GLY A 510 -10.58 17.28 8.45
N ILE A 511 -10.92 17.74 7.24
CA ILE A 511 -10.14 18.72 6.48
C ILE A 511 -11.05 19.91 6.21
N GLN A 512 -10.79 21.04 6.86
CA GLN A 512 -11.64 22.23 6.74
C GLN A 512 -11.35 23.03 5.47
N SER A 513 -10.08 23.17 5.09
CA SER A 513 -9.67 23.94 3.92
C SER A 513 -8.32 23.47 3.39
N PHE A 514 -8.09 23.75 2.11
CA PHE A 514 -6.83 23.51 1.41
C PHE A 514 -6.44 24.79 0.66
N SER A 515 -5.16 25.14 0.70
CA SER A 515 -4.65 26.32 -0.02
C SER A 515 -3.25 26.03 -0.56
N VAL A 516 -3.00 26.49 -1.79
CA VAL A 516 -1.70 26.45 -2.45
C VAL A 516 -1.20 27.88 -2.56
N PRO A 517 -0.22 28.31 -1.74
CA PRO A 517 0.33 29.64 -1.84
C PRO A 517 1.16 29.75 -3.13
N LEU A 518 0.81 30.72 -3.99
CA LEU A 518 1.63 31.09 -5.13
C LEU A 518 2.57 32.22 -4.69
N ALA A 519 3.87 32.09 -5.01
CA ALA A 519 4.80 33.20 -4.80
C ALA A 519 4.38 34.41 -5.67
N PRO A 520 4.53 35.66 -5.17
CA PRO A 520 4.15 36.88 -5.89
C PRO A 520 4.82 37.04 -7.26
#